data_AF-A0A0P0UQF5-F1
#
_entry.id   AF-A0A0P0UQF5-F1
#
_cell.length_a   1.000
_cell.length_b   1.000
_cell.length_c   1.000
_cell.angle_alpha   90.00
_cell.angle_beta   90.00
_cell.angle_gamma   90.00
#
_symmetry.space_group_name_H-M   'P 1'
#
loop_
_entity.id
_entity.type
_entity.pdbx_description
1 polymer ?
#
loop_
_entity_poly.entity_id
_entity_poly.type
_entity_poly.pdbx_seq_one_letter_code
_entity_poly.pdbx_strand_id
1 'polypeptide(L)'
;MNNYRYLLIFIIAVFSNAYAFQFKVETVEQFDDLNIVTFTNPEDMRNNPEWNPNLEAPPLTVNEAIQAVKKFTKSLKPIKEIEIRTIPKHKNQWHYLIKVANKSMKSKYNIYMVLMNGKVIPAIIQPQGYK
;
A
#
# COMPACT_ATOMS: atom_id res chain seq x y z
N MET A 1 -1.49 -53.82 -11.53
CA MET A 1 -2.32 -52.61 -11.64
C MET A 1 -2.19 -51.62 -10.45
N ASN A 2 -1.27 -51.81 -9.50
CA ASN A 2 -1.18 -50.96 -8.28
C ASN A 2 -0.20 -49.77 -8.35
N ASN A 3 0.65 -49.69 -9.38
CA ASN A 3 1.75 -48.72 -9.41
C ASN A 3 1.33 -47.33 -9.93
N TYR A 4 0.23 -47.25 -10.69
CA TYR A 4 -0.27 -45.98 -11.25
C TYR A 4 -0.93 -45.08 -10.19
N ARG A 5 -1.46 -45.68 -9.10
CA ARG A 5 -2.08 -44.93 -8.01
C ARG A 5 -1.07 -44.09 -7.23
N TYR A 6 0.11 -44.64 -6.95
CA TYR A 6 1.17 -43.92 -6.25
C TYR A 6 1.79 -42.82 -7.12
N LEU A 7 1.91 -43.07 -8.43
CA LEU A 7 2.39 -42.05 -9.38
C LEU A 7 1.45 -40.84 -9.42
N LEU A 8 0.13 -41.08 -9.41
CA LEU A 8 -0.87 -40.01 -9.46
C LEU A 8 -0.88 -39.16 -8.19
N ILE A 9 -0.68 -39.78 -7.02
CA ILE A 9 -0.55 -39.06 -5.74
C ILE A 9 0.72 -38.21 -5.71
N PHE A 10 1.83 -38.75 -6.21
CA PHE A 10 3.10 -38.01 -6.29
C PHE A 10 2.98 -36.78 -7.20
N ILE A 11 2.30 -36.92 -8.34
CA ILE A 11 2.05 -35.81 -9.27
C ILE A 11 1.22 -34.70 -8.59
N ILE A 12 0.13 -35.03 -7.90
CA ILE A 12 -0.71 -34.03 -7.21
C ILE A 12 0.06 -33.30 -6.09
N ALA A 13 0.96 -33.99 -5.39
CA ALA A 13 1.80 -33.38 -4.34
C ALA A 13 2.85 -32.40 -4.90
N VAL A 14 3.30 -32.57 -6.15
CA VAL A 14 4.27 -31.67 -6.78
C VAL A 14 3.59 -30.42 -7.36
N PHE A 15 2.34 -30.52 -7.81
CA PHE A 15 1.59 -29.39 -8.38
C PHE A 15 0.94 -28.45 -7.34
N SER A 16 0.97 -28.77 -6.04
CA SER A 16 0.33 -27.95 -5.00
C SER A 16 1.09 -26.68 -4.62
N ASN A 17 2.28 -26.44 -5.18
CA ASN A 17 3.11 -25.26 -4.89
C ASN A 17 3.11 -24.21 -6.01
N ALA A 18 2.02 -24.12 -6.77
CA ALA A 18 1.81 -23.00 -7.69
C ALA A 18 1.43 -21.74 -6.89
N TYR A 19 2.43 -21.07 -6.31
CA TYR A 19 2.27 -19.71 -5.80
C TYR A 19 1.96 -18.80 -6.99
N ALA A 20 0.69 -18.44 -7.14
CA ALA A 20 0.24 -17.51 -8.16
C ALA A 20 0.95 -16.17 -7.95
N PHE A 21 1.79 -15.79 -8.91
CA PHE A 21 2.40 -14.47 -8.96
C PHE A 21 1.29 -13.42 -9.09
N GLN A 22 0.95 -12.73 -8.00
CA GLN A 22 -0.01 -11.63 -8.04
C GLN A 22 0.72 -10.34 -8.44
N PHE A 23 0.35 -9.78 -9.60
CA PHE A 23 0.84 -8.46 -10.01
C PHE A 23 0.37 -7.40 -9.01
N LYS A 24 1.30 -6.58 -8.54
CA LYS A 24 0.98 -5.44 -7.67
C LYS A 24 0.27 -4.36 -8.47
N VAL A 25 -0.74 -3.74 -7.88
CA VAL A 25 -1.41 -2.56 -8.43
C VAL A 25 -0.51 -1.36 -8.22
N GLU A 26 -0.13 -0.72 -9.33
CA GLU A 26 0.62 0.54 -9.33
C GLU A 26 -0.35 1.72 -9.21
N THR A 27 -0.09 2.61 -8.27
CA THR A 27 -0.81 3.88 -8.14
C THR A 27 0.19 5.02 -8.22
N VAL A 28 -0.05 5.94 -9.16
CA VAL A 28 0.81 7.11 -9.42
C VAL A 28 0.03 8.35 -9.01
N GLU A 29 0.61 9.15 -8.12
CA GLU A 29 -0.03 10.34 -7.58
C GLU A 29 0.96 11.49 -7.45
N GLN A 30 0.45 12.72 -7.48
CA GLN A 30 1.23 13.90 -7.12
C GLN A 30 0.93 14.27 -5.67
N PHE A 31 1.97 14.40 -4.85
CA PHE A 31 1.87 14.86 -3.48
C PHE A 31 2.81 16.06 -3.30
N ASP A 32 2.24 17.26 -3.17
CA ASP A 32 2.97 18.53 -3.25
C ASP A 32 3.69 18.69 -4.61
N ASP A 33 5.01 18.90 -4.62
CA ASP A 33 5.84 18.98 -5.82
C ASP A 33 6.44 17.62 -6.24
N LEU A 34 6.05 16.53 -5.59
CA LEU A 34 6.62 15.20 -5.79
C LEU A 34 5.65 14.28 -6.51
N ASN A 35 6.13 13.62 -7.56
CA ASN A 35 5.45 12.47 -8.14
C ASN A 35 5.82 11.23 -7.32
N ILE A 36 4.82 10.52 -6.83
CA ILE A 36 4.98 9.31 -6.04
C ILE A 36 4.35 8.11 -6.72
N VAL A 37 4.94 6.95 -6.48
CA VAL A 37 4.42 5.66 -6.94
C VAL A 37 4.31 4.73 -5.74
N THR A 38 3.15 4.09 -5.60
CA THR A 38 2.93 3.03 -4.62
C THR A 38 2.61 1.72 -5.34
N PHE A 39 3.09 0.61 -4.78
CA PHE A 39 2.80 -0.72 -5.27
C PHE A 39 2.03 -1.49 -4.19
N THR A 40 0.76 -1.78 -4.47
CA THR A 40 -0.14 -2.39 -3.50
C THR A 40 -0.59 -3.77 -3.96
N ASN A 41 -0.76 -4.71 -3.03
CA ASN A 41 -1.35 -5.99 -3.38
C ASN A 41 -2.84 -5.81 -3.71
N PRO A 42 -3.38 -6.49 -4.74
CA PRO A 42 -4.80 -6.41 -5.06
C PRO A 42 -5.73 -6.78 -3.89
N GLU A 43 -5.32 -7.71 -3.03
CA GLU A 43 -6.07 -8.08 -1.82
C GLU A 43 -6.14 -6.93 -0.81
N ASP A 44 -5.04 -6.20 -0.61
CA ASP A 44 -5.02 -5.05 0.31
C ASP A 44 -5.98 -3.95 -0.19
N MET A 45 -6.10 -3.79 -1.52
CA MET A 45 -7.06 -2.88 -2.15
C MET A 45 -8.51 -3.34 -1.99
N ARG A 46 -8.79 -4.64 -2.19
CA ARG A 46 -10.15 -5.19 -1.99
C ARG A 46 -10.62 -5.09 -0.54
N ASN A 47 -9.69 -5.28 0.40
CA ASN A 47 -9.97 -5.20 1.83
C ASN A 47 -9.93 -3.76 2.37
N ASN A 48 -9.70 -2.76 1.51
CA ASN A 48 -9.81 -1.36 1.91
C ASN A 48 -11.29 -0.96 1.92
N PRO A 49 -11.85 -0.53 3.06
CA PRO A 49 -13.25 -0.17 3.14
C PRO A 49 -13.54 1.00 2.19
N GLU A 50 -14.70 0.92 1.53
CA GLU A 50 -15.28 2.10 0.92
C GLU A 50 -15.68 3.09 2.01
N TRP A 51 -15.58 4.38 1.69
CA TRP A 51 -15.94 5.45 2.60
C TRP A 51 -16.55 6.62 1.82
N ASN A 52 -17.66 7.13 2.35
CA ASN A 52 -18.27 8.37 1.88
C ASN A 52 -18.15 9.47 2.94
N PRO A 53 -17.30 10.51 2.72
CA PRO A 53 -17.08 11.57 3.70
C PRO A 53 -18.32 12.41 4.01
N ASN A 54 -19.35 12.37 3.17
CA ASN A 54 -20.58 13.13 3.39
C ASN A 54 -21.61 12.38 4.26
N LEU A 55 -21.42 11.07 4.50
CA LEU A 55 -22.39 10.22 5.18
C LEU A 55 -21.89 9.74 6.54
N GLU A 56 -20.61 9.45 6.67
CA GLU A 56 -20.06 8.79 7.86
C GLU A 56 -18.64 9.27 8.18
N ALA A 57 -18.22 9.05 9.43
CA ALA A 57 -16.85 9.29 9.86
C ALA A 57 -15.86 8.35 9.14
N PRO A 58 -14.59 8.76 8.95
CA PRO A 58 -13.61 7.91 8.29
C PRO A 58 -13.38 6.61 9.08
N PRO A 59 -13.25 5.44 8.40
CA PRO A 59 -12.96 4.17 9.06
C PRO A 59 -11.63 4.15 9.83
N LEU A 60 -10.72 5.06 9.48
CA LEU A 60 -9.44 5.27 10.13
C LEU A 60 -9.25 6.77 10.36
N THR A 61 -9.00 7.18 11.60
CA THR A 61 -8.71 8.57 11.93
C THR A 61 -7.28 8.96 11.55
N VAL A 62 -7.02 10.26 11.43
CA VAL A 62 -5.66 10.80 11.20
C VAL A 62 -4.68 10.31 12.27
N ASN A 63 -5.08 10.30 13.55
CA ASN A 63 -4.21 9.83 14.62
C ASN A 63 -3.87 8.34 14.49
N GLU A 64 -4.84 7.50 14.14
CA GLU A 64 -4.60 6.07 13.91
C GLU A 64 -3.70 5.83 12.71
N ALA A 65 -3.86 6.60 11.62
CA ALA A 65 -2.97 6.55 10.47
C ALA A 65 -1.52 6.91 10.86
N ILE A 66 -1.34 7.94 11.68
CA ILE A 66 -0.03 8.32 12.24
C ILE A 66 0.56 7.18 13.09
N GLN A 67 -0.25 6.57 13.97
CA GLN A 67 0.21 5.43 14.79
C GLN A 67 0.56 4.21 13.92
N ALA A 68 -0.18 3.96 12.85
CA ALA A 68 0.12 2.89 11.91
C ALA A 68 1.49 3.10 11.25
N VAL A 69 1.80 4.31 10.79
CA VAL A 69 3.12 4.65 10.26
C VAL A 69 4.19 4.50 11.33
N LYS A 70 3.97 5.00 12.54
CA LYS A 70 4.92 4.85 13.67
C LYS A 70 5.22 3.38 13.96
N LYS A 71 4.20 2.52 13.96
CA LYS A 71 4.35 1.07 14.18
C LYS A 71 5.14 0.43 13.03
N PHE A 72 4.85 0.82 11.78
CA PHE A 72 5.55 0.32 10.60
C PHE A 72 7.04 0.70 10.59
N THR A 73 7.36 1.96 10.89
CA THR A 73 8.75 2.46 10.86
C THR A 73 9.52 2.23 12.15
N LYS A 74 8.86 1.75 13.22
CA LYS A 74 9.35 1.63 14.61
C LYS A 74 9.70 2.96 15.29
N SER A 75 9.96 4.02 14.51
CA SER A 75 10.20 5.37 14.98
C SER A 75 9.59 6.37 14.00
N LEU A 76 8.77 7.29 14.52
CA LEU A 76 8.13 8.31 13.70
C LEU A 76 9.01 9.56 13.65
N LYS A 77 9.44 9.93 12.45
CA LYS A 77 10.11 11.22 12.20
C LYS A 77 9.05 12.33 12.14
N PRO A 78 9.45 13.61 12.28
CA PRO A 78 8.49 14.72 12.20
C PRO A 78 7.65 14.66 10.93
N ILE A 79 6.33 14.66 11.11
CA ILE A 79 5.37 14.74 10.03
C ILE A 79 5.45 16.15 9.45
N LYS A 80 5.47 16.23 8.12
CA LYS A 80 5.47 17.48 7.37
C LYS A 80 4.11 17.78 6.79
N GLU A 81 3.40 16.75 6.35
CA GLU A 81 2.13 16.90 5.67
C GLU A 81 1.33 15.61 5.75
N ILE A 82 0.01 15.75 5.84
CA ILE A 82 -0.95 14.66 5.74
C ILE A 82 -2.07 15.11 4.82
N GLU A 83 -2.38 14.30 3.83
CA GLU A 83 -3.54 14.49 2.97
C GLU A 83 -4.42 13.25 2.97
N ILE A 84 -5.71 13.45 2.71
CA ILE A 84 -6.70 12.39 2.55
C ILE A 84 -7.30 12.51 1.16
N ARG A 85 -7.24 11.43 0.38
CA ARG A 85 -7.63 11.46 -1.04
C ARG A 85 -8.26 10.14 -1.45
N THR A 86 -9.05 10.19 -2.51
CA THR A 86 -9.54 8.98 -3.20
C THR A 86 -8.38 8.32 -3.93
N ILE A 87 -8.30 7.00 -3.87
CA ILE A 87 -7.34 6.21 -4.63
C ILE A 87 -7.68 6.37 -6.13
N PRO A 88 -6.73 6.76 -7.00
CA PRO A 88 -6.94 6.88 -8.43
C PRO A 88 -7.57 5.62 -9.02
N LYS A 89 -8.61 5.79 -9.86
CA LYS A 89 -9.37 4.70 -10.50
C LYS A 89 -10.23 3.84 -9.55
N HIS A 90 -10.23 4.10 -8.25
CA HIS A 90 -11.01 3.38 -7.25
C HIS A 90 -11.98 4.33 -6.55
N LYS A 91 -13.20 4.46 -7.09
CA LYS A 91 -14.24 5.32 -6.52
C LYS A 91 -14.57 4.88 -5.09
N ASN A 92 -14.80 5.84 -4.19
CA ASN A 92 -15.11 5.64 -2.77
C ASN A 92 -14.04 4.91 -1.95
N GLN A 93 -12.91 4.50 -2.52
CA GLN A 93 -11.80 3.98 -1.74
C GLN A 93 -10.84 5.13 -1.45
N TRP A 94 -10.65 5.42 -0.18
CA TRP A 94 -9.79 6.52 0.25
C TRP A 94 -8.51 6.00 0.88
N HIS A 95 -7.52 6.88 0.97
CA HIS A 95 -6.28 6.65 1.68
C HIS A 95 -5.72 7.96 2.24
N TYR A 96 -4.83 7.85 3.21
CA TYR A 96 -3.98 8.96 3.65
C TYR A 96 -2.64 8.92 2.95
N LEU A 97 -2.12 10.07 2.56
CA LEU A 97 -0.71 10.27 2.22
C LEU A 97 -0.02 10.99 3.37
N ILE A 98 1.05 10.41 3.91
CA ILE A 98 1.77 10.96 5.06
C ILE A 98 3.22 11.22 4.65
N LYS A 99 3.61 12.50 4.63
CA LYS A 99 4.99 12.96 4.38
C LYS A 99 5.72 13.11 5.70
N VAL A 100 6.84 12.41 5.87
CA VAL A 100 7.71 12.56 7.04
C VAL A 100 9.11 13.00 6.63
N ALA A 101 9.75 13.79 7.49
CA ALA A 101 11.11 14.25 7.27
C ALA A 101 12.10 13.08 7.27
N ASN A 102 13.02 13.07 6.29
CA ASN A 102 14.13 12.14 6.24
C ASN A 102 15.45 12.91 6.13
N LYS A 103 16.28 12.80 7.18
CA LYS A 103 17.61 13.45 7.23
C LYS A 103 18.73 12.57 6.68
N SER A 104 18.45 11.29 6.36
CA SER A 104 19.45 10.25 6.12
C SER A 104 19.52 9.75 4.67
N MET A 105 18.66 10.21 3.76
CA MET A 105 18.58 9.70 2.39
C MET A 105 18.76 10.80 1.33
N LYS A 106 18.98 10.38 0.07
CA LYS A 106 18.98 11.23 -1.13
C LYS A 106 17.66 12.00 -1.30
N SER A 107 16.54 11.50 -0.77
CA SER A 107 15.27 12.23 -0.69
C SER A 107 15.13 12.92 0.68
N LYS A 108 14.65 14.17 0.66
CA LYS A 108 14.36 14.95 1.89
C LYS A 108 13.23 14.34 2.73
N TYR A 109 12.43 13.45 2.14
CA TYR A 109 11.20 12.93 2.72
C TYR A 109 11.05 11.43 2.47
N ASN A 110 10.32 10.77 3.39
CA ASN A 110 9.67 9.50 3.14
C ASN A 110 8.17 9.76 3.05
N ILE A 111 7.50 9.04 2.15
CA ILE A 111 6.05 9.17 1.95
C ILE A 111 5.43 7.79 2.15
N TYR A 112 4.31 7.77 2.88
CA TYR A 112 3.55 6.55 3.14
C TYR A 112 2.10 6.74 2.72
N MET A 113 1.58 5.78 1.97
CA MET A 113 0.15 5.61 1.76
C MET A 113 -0.41 4.74 2.89
N VAL A 114 -1.47 5.20 3.55
CA VAL A 114 -2.17 4.45 4.59
C VAL A 114 -3.60 4.23 4.14
N LEU A 115 -3.96 2.97 3.91
CA LEU A 115 -5.34 2.58 3.57
C LEU A 115 -6.26 2.80 4.77
N MET A 116 -7.57 2.92 4.52
CA MET A 116 -8.58 3.14 5.56
C MET A 116 -8.77 1.94 6.50
N ASN A 117 -8.14 0.79 6.22
CA ASN A 117 -8.03 -0.33 7.16
C ASN A 117 -6.74 -0.29 8.01
N GLY A 118 -5.95 0.78 7.93
CA GLY A 118 -4.70 0.96 8.68
C GLY A 118 -3.46 0.32 8.05
N LYS A 119 -3.58 -0.30 6.88
CA LYS A 119 -2.43 -0.87 6.14
C LYS A 119 -1.51 0.25 5.64
N VAL A 120 -0.23 0.15 5.96
CA VAL A 120 0.80 1.11 5.52
C VAL A 120 1.56 0.56 4.31
N ILE A 121 1.70 1.38 3.27
CA ILE A 121 2.41 1.08 2.02
C ILE A 121 3.44 2.20 1.78
N PRO A 122 4.74 1.89 1.70
CA PRO A 122 5.75 2.89 1.40
C PRO A 122 5.63 3.35 -0.05
N ALA A 123 5.74 4.67 -0.27
CA ALA A 123 5.76 5.26 -1.59
C ALA A 123 7.19 5.52 -2.07
N ILE A 124 7.40 5.42 -3.37
CA ILE A 124 8.65 5.74 -4.06
C ILE A 124 8.48 7.11 -4.71
N ILE A 125 9.41 8.04 -4.43
CA ILE A 125 9.44 9.34 -5.10
C ILE A 125 10.10 9.14 -6.48
N GLN A 126 9.37 9.45 -7.54
CA GLN A 126 9.94 9.48 -8.88
C GLN A 126 10.95 10.63 -8.98
N PRO A 127 12.17 10.38 -9.51
CA PRO A 127 13.07 11.47 -9.83
C PRO A 127 12.42 12.33 -10.92
N GLN A 128 12.40 13.65 -10.72
CA GLN A 128 12.08 14.58 -11.80
C GLN A 128 13.18 14.42 -12.85
N GLY A 129 12.88 13.73 -13.95
CA GLY A 129 13.79 13.63 -15.07
C GLY A 129 14.13 15.04 -15.57
N TYR A 130 15.42 15.29 -15.87
CA TYR A 130 15.84 16.46 -16.62
C TYR A 130 15.06 16.46 -17.94
N LYS A 131 14.21 17.47 -18.16
CA LYS A 131 13.69 17.78 -19.49
C LYS A 131 14.72 18.57 -20.27
#